data_AF-A0A0F2DIH5-F1
#
_entry.id   AF-A0A0F2DIH5-F1
#
_cell.length_a   1.000
_cell.length_b   1.000
_cell.length_c   1.000
_cell.angle_alpha   90.00
_cell.angle_beta   90.00
_cell.angle_gamma   90.00
#
_symmetry.space_group_name_H-M   'P 1'
#
loop_
_entity.id
_entity.type
_entity.pdbx_description
1 polymer ?
#
loop_
_entity_poly.entity_id
_entity_poly.type
_entity_poly.pdbx_seq_one_letter_code
_entity_poly.pdbx_strand_id
1 'polypeptide(L)'
;MSDRNNMKLFTLNSNHEIAQKIADTVGVPLGKLSSRQFSDGEIQVNIEESVRGYDVYIIQSTSYPVSNHLMELLIMVDACVRASAHSINVVLPYFGYARQDRIASSREPLTAKLVANMLVKAGVSRVLTLDLHAVQVQGFFDIPVDNLYTVPLFAKHYCDKGLLGSDVVVVSPKNSGVKRARSLAEYLDAPIAIIDYAQDDSNRNEGYIIGDVEGKKAILIDDILNTGRTFSEAAKIVEREGATEIYAVSSHGLFVEGAADLLDATNIKEILVTDSVATKERTPENVCYITASELIGDAIVRIHERKPVSPLFAYNKKK
;
A
#
# COMPACT_ATOMS: atom_id res chain seq x y z
N MET A 1 8.07 -15.94 27.01
CA MET A 1 8.55 -14.56 26.82
C MET A 1 9.12 -14.48 25.43
N SER A 2 8.53 -13.65 24.58
CA SER A 2 8.93 -13.49 23.18
C SER A 2 10.36 -12.96 23.11
N ASP A 3 11.20 -13.54 22.25
CA ASP A 3 12.61 -13.17 22.01
C ASP A 3 12.74 -11.83 21.25
N ARG A 4 11.95 -10.82 21.64
CA ARG A 4 12.00 -9.45 21.08
C ARG A 4 13.29 -8.73 21.46
N ASN A 5 14.04 -9.26 22.42
CA ASN A 5 15.33 -8.70 22.84
C ASN A 5 16.36 -8.67 21.72
N ASN A 6 16.22 -9.51 20.68
CA ASN A 6 17.10 -9.51 19.51
C ASN A 6 16.50 -8.82 18.27
N MET A 7 15.45 -8.01 18.43
CA MET A 7 14.83 -7.24 17.35
C MET A 7 15.22 -5.76 17.44
N LYS A 8 15.44 -5.10 16.28
CA LYS A 8 15.48 -3.63 16.19
C LYS A 8 14.60 -3.13 15.07
N LEU A 9 13.81 -2.09 15.35
CA LEU A 9 13.00 -1.37 14.38
C LEU A 9 13.67 -0.05 14.06
N PHE A 10 13.80 0.31 12.78
CA PHE A 10 14.26 1.62 12.36
C PHE A 10 13.27 2.20 11.36
N THR A 11 13.13 3.52 11.36
CA THR A 11 12.37 4.24 10.32
C THR A 11 13.27 5.23 9.63
N LEU A 12 13.04 5.38 8.34
CA LEU A 12 13.69 6.42 7.53
C LEU A 12 12.68 7.56 7.28
N ASN A 13 12.94 8.43 6.31
CA ASN A 13 12.25 9.72 6.21
C ASN A 13 10.89 9.70 5.48
N SER A 14 10.43 8.55 4.95
CA SER A 14 9.20 8.52 4.13
C SER A 14 7.91 8.73 4.92
N ASN A 15 7.77 8.12 6.10
CA ASN A 15 6.56 8.17 6.90
C ASN A 15 6.84 7.75 8.35
N HIS A 16 7.25 8.71 9.18
CA HIS A 16 7.58 8.46 10.58
C HIS A 16 6.34 8.09 11.41
N GLU A 17 5.16 8.61 11.06
CA GLU A 17 3.94 8.42 11.83
C GLU A 17 3.48 6.96 11.84
N ILE A 18 3.39 6.30 10.67
CA ILE A 18 3.02 4.88 10.63
C ILE A 18 4.10 4.03 11.30
N ALA A 19 5.38 4.38 11.15
CA ALA A 19 6.48 3.64 11.75
C ALA A 19 6.42 3.66 13.29
N GLN A 20 6.05 4.80 13.88
CA GLN A 20 5.84 4.90 15.33
C GLN A 20 4.65 4.02 15.77
N LYS A 21 3.52 4.05 15.06
CA LYS A 21 2.37 3.18 15.36
C LYS A 21 2.71 1.68 15.24
N ILE A 22 3.52 1.32 14.24
CA ILE A 22 4.04 -0.05 14.08
C ILE A 22 4.92 -0.43 15.27
N ALA A 23 5.84 0.45 15.67
CA ALA A 23 6.71 0.24 16.84
C ALA A 23 5.91 0.03 18.14
N ASP A 24 4.87 0.84 18.34
CA ASP A 24 3.96 0.72 19.49
C ASP A 24 3.20 -0.62 19.46
N THR A 25 2.73 -1.05 18.29
CA THR A 25 2.05 -2.35 18.10
C THR A 25 3.00 -3.52 18.40
N VAL A 26 4.24 -3.45 17.91
CA VAL A 26 5.26 -4.49 18.12
C VAL A 26 5.74 -4.49 19.58
N GLY A 27 5.64 -3.36 20.28
CA GLY A 27 6.15 -3.16 21.63
C GLY A 27 7.67 -3.04 21.69
N VAL A 28 8.29 -2.53 20.62
CA VAL A 28 9.74 -2.28 20.52
C VAL A 28 9.91 -0.83 20.04
N PRO A 29 10.66 0.03 20.75
CA PRO A 29 10.86 1.41 20.33
C PRO A 29 11.65 1.49 19.01
N LEU A 30 11.46 2.57 18.27
CA LEU A 30 12.30 2.89 17.12
C LEU A 30 13.74 3.14 17.58
N GLY A 31 14.68 2.50 16.90
CA GLY A 31 16.10 2.67 17.10
C GLY A 31 16.58 4.04 16.63
N LYS A 32 17.71 4.45 17.19
CA LYS A 32 18.34 5.75 16.95
C LYS A 32 19.15 5.71 15.67
N LEU A 33 18.81 6.61 14.76
CA LEU A 33 19.56 6.85 13.54
C LEU A 33 19.43 8.32 13.16
N SER A 34 20.45 8.84 12.48
CA SER A 34 20.37 10.13 11.80
C SER A 34 20.39 9.91 10.29
N SER A 35 19.43 10.51 9.58
CA SER A 35 19.46 10.59 8.13
C SER A 35 19.34 12.04 7.69
N ARG A 36 20.29 12.51 6.89
CA ARG A 36 20.32 13.87 6.38
C ARG A 36 20.74 13.90 4.92
N GLN A 37 20.36 14.97 4.24
CA GLN A 37 20.79 15.25 2.89
C GLN A 37 21.81 16.39 2.91
N PHE A 38 22.94 16.22 2.22
CA PHE A 38 23.91 17.28 1.99
C PHE A 38 23.36 18.31 0.99
N SER A 39 24.01 19.48 0.91
CA SER A 39 23.56 20.58 0.04
C SER A 39 23.59 20.25 -1.45
N ASP A 40 24.37 19.26 -1.86
CA ASP A 40 24.45 18.74 -3.23
C ASP A 40 23.45 17.59 -3.52
N GLY A 41 22.67 17.19 -2.53
CA GLY A 41 21.64 16.17 -2.65
C GLY A 41 22.06 14.76 -2.23
N GLU A 42 23.33 14.53 -1.87
CA GLU A 42 23.78 13.22 -1.36
C GLU A 42 23.15 12.89 0.00
N ILE A 43 22.81 11.62 0.22
CA ILE A 43 22.16 11.15 1.44
C ILE A 43 23.21 10.52 2.36
N GLN A 44 23.20 10.90 3.62
CA GLN A 44 24.02 10.30 4.67
C GLN A 44 23.14 9.72 5.77
N VAL A 45 23.30 8.42 5.99
CA VAL A 45 22.66 7.68 7.08
C VAL A 45 23.73 7.24 8.09
N ASN A 46 23.45 7.40 9.38
CA ASN A 46 24.27 6.90 10.47
C ASN A 46 23.40 6.17 11.49
N ILE A 47 23.75 4.92 11.80
CA ILE A 47 23.09 4.13 12.83
C ILE A 47 23.75 4.47 14.17
N GLU A 48 22.97 4.98 15.13
CA GLU A 48 23.50 5.52 16.39
C GLU A 48 23.52 4.49 17.54
N GLU A 49 23.23 3.22 17.21
CA GLU A 49 23.26 2.11 18.14
C GLU A 49 23.73 0.83 17.46
N SER A 50 24.28 -0.11 18.24
CA SER A 50 24.76 -1.38 17.69
C SER A 50 23.61 -2.21 17.13
N VAL A 51 23.75 -2.69 15.89
CA VAL A 51 22.86 -3.66 15.25
C VAL A 51 23.49 -5.06 15.13
N ARG A 52 24.70 -5.26 15.68
CA ARG A 52 25.46 -6.51 15.55
C ARG A 52 24.68 -7.69 16.12
N GLY A 53 24.37 -8.67 15.27
CA GLY A 53 23.65 -9.89 15.65
C GLY A 53 22.14 -9.73 15.83
N TYR A 54 21.59 -8.53 15.63
CA TYR A 54 20.14 -8.28 15.74
C TYR A 54 19.41 -8.59 14.42
N ASP A 55 18.15 -8.98 14.54
CA ASP A 55 17.19 -8.98 13.45
C ASP A 55 16.65 -7.56 13.28
N VAL A 56 17.08 -6.91 12.21
CA VAL A 56 16.75 -5.52 11.92
C VAL A 56 15.53 -5.46 11.01
N TYR A 57 14.58 -4.58 11.33
CA TYR A 57 13.44 -4.23 10.47
C TYR A 57 13.52 -2.73 10.13
N ILE A 58 13.59 -2.42 8.84
CA ILE A 58 13.65 -1.04 8.33
C ILE A 58 12.31 -0.70 7.72
N ILE A 59 11.59 0.25 8.32
CA ILE A 59 10.27 0.73 7.85
C ILE A 59 10.51 1.92 6.93
N GLN A 60 10.18 1.76 5.65
CA GLN A 60 10.33 2.80 4.64
C GLN A 60 9.42 2.53 3.45
N SER A 61 8.47 3.41 3.18
CA SER A 61 7.80 3.45 1.88
C SER A 61 8.71 4.08 0.84
N THR A 62 8.68 3.59 -0.40
CA THR A 62 9.37 4.23 -1.53
C THR A 62 8.41 5.15 -2.30
N SER A 63 7.68 5.99 -1.56
CA SER A 63 6.81 7.06 -2.07
C SER A 63 7.62 8.32 -2.41
N TYR A 64 6.97 9.37 -2.94
CA TYR A 64 7.65 10.61 -3.31
C TYR A 64 8.39 11.28 -2.12
N PRO A 65 9.64 11.75 -2.28
CA PRO A 65 10.51 11.63 -3.46
C PRO A 65 11.10 10.21 -3.62
N VAL A 66 10.65 9.51 -4.66
CA VAL A 66 10.81 8.05 -4.82
C VAL A 66 12.27 7.61 -4.83
N SER A 67 13.10 8.25 -5.66
CA SER A 67 14.51 7.90 -5.80
C SER A 67 15.29 8.14 -4.51
N ASN A 68 14.98 9.21 -3.78
CA ASN A 68 15.66 9.56 -2.53
C ASN A 68 15.33 8.54 -1.45
N HIS A 69 14.05 8.20 -1.26
CA HIS A 69 13.64 7.19 -0.28
C HIS A 69 14.20 5.80 -0.61
N LEU A 70 14.29 5.45 -1.90
CA LEU A 70 14.94 4.21 -2.34
C LEU A 70 16.45 4.21 -2.06
N MET A 71 17.15 5.29 -2.38
CA MET A 71 18.59 5.41 -2.10
C MET A 71 18.88 5.41 -0.59
N GLU A 72 18.09 6.14 0.19
CA GLU A 72 18.18 6.16 1.65
C GLU A 72 18.04 4.76 2.24
N LEU A 73 17.07 3.98 1.75
CA LEU A 73 16.87 2.59 2.13
C LEU A 73 18.09 1.73 1.79
N LEU A 74 18.60 1.82 0.57
CA LEU A 74 19.77 1.06 0.13
C LEU A 74 21.02 1.38 0.99
N ILE A 75 21.22 2.65 1.33
CA ILE A 75 22.32 3.10 2.22
C ILE A 75 22.13 2.53 3.63
N MET A 76 20.91 2.58 4.19
CA MET A 76 20.63 2.00 5.51
C MET A 76 20.86 0.48 5.55
N VAL A 77 20.47 -0.23 4.49
CA VAL A 77 20.71 -1.67 4.35
C VAL A 77 22.22 -1.96 4.31
N ASP A 78 23.00 -1.25 3.47
CA ASP A 78 24.46 -1.42 3.40
C ASP A 78 25.13 -1.13 4.76
N ALA A 79 24.68 -0.09 5.47
CA ALA A 79 25.16 0.22 6.82
C ALA A 79 24.90 -0.92 7.81
N CYS A 80 23.70 -1.53 7.77
CA CYS A 80 23.36 -2.68 8.62
C CYS A 80 24.23 -3.91 8.29
N VAL A 81 24.48 -4.19 7.01
CA VAL A 81 25.37 -5.29 6.57
C VAL A 81 26.78 -5.10 7.14
N ARG A 82 27.37 -3.91 6.95
CA ARG A 82 28.72 -3.59 7.45
C ARG A 82 28.79 -3.60 8.98
N ALA A 83 27.70 -3.24 9.66
CA ALA A 83 27.57 -3.31 11.10
C ALA A 83 27.26 -4.73 11.63
N SER A 84 27.24 -5.75 10.76
CA SER A 84 27.06 -7.17 11.10
C SER A 84 25.69 -7.49 11.72
N ALA A 85 24.61 -6.90 11.20
CA ALA A 85 23.25 -7.35 11.51
C ALA A 85 23.07 -8.85 11.18
N HIS A 86 22.24 -9.57 11.96
CA HIS A 86 21.98 -10.99 11.71
C HIS A 86 21.08 -11.18 10.48
N SER A 87 19.99 -10.41 10.41
CA SER A 87 19.12 -10.33 9.24
C SER A 87 18.62 -8.90 9.04
N ILE A 88 18.32 -8.55 7.80
CA ILE A 88 17.82 -7.22 7.43
C ILE A 88 16.48 -7.39 6.71
N ASN A 89 15.41 -7.05 7.39
CA ASN A 89 14.04 -7.15 6.91
C ASN A 89 13.58 -5.76 6.51
N VAL A 90 13.12 -5.59 5.28
CA VAL A 90 12.57 -4.30 4.85
C VAL A 90 11.06 -4.36 4.89
N VAL A 91 10.46 -3.41 5.60
CA VAL A 91 9.03 -3.21 5.68
C VAL A 91 8.69 -2.03 4.77
N LEU A 92 8.02 -2.32 3.65
CA LEU A 92 7.62 -1.39 2.60
C LEU A 92 6.09 -1.21 2.64
N PRO A 93 5.53 -0.31 3.48
CA PRO A 93 4.10 -0.05 3.45
C PRO A 93 3.60 0.35 2.05
N TYR A 94 4.45 0.99 1.24
CA TYR A 94 4.23 1.18 -0.18
C TYR A 94 5.49 0.90 -1.00
N PHE A 95 5.36 0.03 -2.01
CA PHE A 95 6.42 -0.29 -2.95
C PHE A 95 6.31 0.57 -4.22
N GLY A 96 7.10 1.64 -4.27
CA GLY A 96 7.31 2.44 -5.47
C GLY A 96 7.85 1.61 -6.64
N TYR A 97 7.61 2.08 -7.87
CA TYR A 97 7.87 1.37 -9.13
C TYR A 97 7.07 0.07 -9.35
N ALA A 98 6.19 -0.35 -8.44
CA ALA A 98 5.38 -1.57 -8.59
C ALA A 98 4.49 -1.60 -9.85
N ARG A 99 4.17 -0.43 -10.43
CA ARG A 99 3.41 -0.32 -11.71
C ARG A 99 4.26 -0.61 -12.95
N GLN A 100 5.58 -0.74 -12.82
CA GLN A 100 6.53 -1.05 -13.88
C GLN A 100 7.00 -2.51 -13.74
N ASP A 101 6.02 -3.42 -13.71
CA ASP A 101 6.13 -4.86 -13.42
C ASP A 101 6.07 -5.75 -14.66
N ARG A 102 5.94 -5.18 -15.84
CA ARG A 102 6.01 -5.88 -17.13
C ARG A 102 6.61 -4.97 -18.20
N ILE A 103 7.09 -5.58 -19.29
CA ILE A 103 7.48 -4.86 -20.51
C ILE A 103 6.21 -4.67 -21.33
N ALA A 104 5.62 -3.47 -21.31
CA ALA A 104 4.37 -3.18 -22.02
C ALA A 104 4.64 -2.77 -23.49
N SER A 105 5.79 -2.14 -23.75
CA SER A 105 6.25 -1.84 -25.11
C SER A 105 7.74 -2.15 -25.33
N SER A 106 8.15 -2.17 -26.60
CA SER A 106 9.52 -2.51 -26.97
C SER A 106 10.53 -1.56 -26.32
N ARG A 107 11.57 -2.12 -25.68
CA ARG A 107 12.66 -1.39 -25.01
C ARG A 107 12.27 -0.65 -23.72
N GLU A 108 11.13 -0.98 -23.12
CA GLU A 108 10.80 -0.52 -21.77
C GLU A 108 11.58 -1.28 -20.69
N PRO A 109 11.92 -0.62 -19.57
CA PRO A 109 12.54 -1.29 -18.43
C PRO A 109 11.52 -2.08 -17.61
N LEU A 110 11.99 -3.15 -16.97
CA LEU A 110 11.27 -3.85 -15.91
C LEU A 110 11.71 -3.30 -14.54
N THR A 111 11.31 -2.08 -14.23
CA THR A 111 11.89 -1.32 -13.10
C THR A 111 11.56 -1.93 -11.74
N ALA A 112 10.39 -2.55 -11.56
CA ALA A 112 10.10 -3.28 -10.32
C ALA A 112 11.12 -4.40 -10.06
N LYS A 113 11.54 -5.13 -11.10
CA LYS A 113 12.61 -6.15 -11.01
C LYS A 113 13.98 -5.52 -10.77
N LEU A 114 14.27 -4.37 -11.37
CA LEU A 114 15.50 -3.62 -11.09
C LEU A 114 15.58 -3.24 -9.60
N VAL A 115 14.50 -2.69 -9.04
CA VAL A 115 14.44 -2.32 -7.61
C VAL A 115 14.57 -3.56 -6.72
N ALA A 116 13.89 -4.65 -7.04
CA ALA A 116 14.04 -5.92 -6.33
C ALA A 116 15.50 -6.41 -6.33
N ASN A 117 16.17 -6.37 -7.49
CA ASN A 117 17.58 -6.73 -7.61
C ASN A 117 18.48 -5.85 -6.75
N MET A 118 18.26 -4.53 -6.72
CA MET A 118 19.04 -3.61 -5.90
C MET A 118 18.89 -3.92 -4.41
N LEU A 119 17.66 -4.15 -3.92
CA LEU A 119 17.40 -4.50 -2.53
C LEU A 119 18.07 -5.82 -2.13
N VAL A 120 17.88 -6.88 -2.94
CA VAL A 120 18.51 -8.18 -2.69
C VAL A 120 20.03 -8.04 -2.71
N LYS A 121 20.59 -7.32 -3.68
CA LYS A 121 22.04 -7.15 -3.81
C LYS A 121 22.65 -6.31 -2.68
N ALA A 122 21.92 -5.35 -2.13
CA ALA A 122 22.34 -4.55 -0.98
C ALA A 122 22.41 -5.39 0.31
N GLY A 123 21.70 -6.51 0.40
CA GLY A 123 21.75 -7.44 1.54
C GLY A 123 20.42 -7.63 2.28
N VAL A 124 19.29 -7.21 1.68
CA VAL A 124 17.96 -7.47 2.26
C VAL A 124 17.73 -8.98 2.34
N SER A 125 17.28 -9.45 3.49
CA SER A 125 17.00 -10.85 3.80
C SER A 125 15.52 -11.23 3.59
N ARG A 126 14.61 -10.25 3.71
CA ARG A 126 13.16 -10.41 3.56
C ARG A 126 12.50 -9.08 3.22
N VAL A 127 11.40 -9.13 2.48
CA VAL A 127 10.52 -7.98 2.27
C VAL A 127 9.15 -8.26 2.86
N LEU A 128 8.65 -7.33 3.68
CA LEU A 128 7.25 -7.27 4.09
C LEU A 128 6.63 -6.05 3.41
N THR A 129 5.58 -6.22 2.64
CA THR A 129 4.95 -5.13 1.87
C THR A 129 3.43 -5.19 1.99
N LEU A 130 2.76 -4.10 1.66
CA LEU A 130 1.30 -4.02 1.63
C LEU A 130 0.82 -3.83 0.19
N ASP A 131 -0.18 -4.60 -0.23
CA ASP A 131 -0.89 -4.54 -1.52
C ASP A 131 -0.02 -4.18 -2.74
N LEU A 132 0.93 -5.06 -3.09
CA LEU A 132 1.65 -4.96 -4.35
C LEU A 132 0.68 -4.80 -5.53
N HIS A 133 0.99 -3.84 -6.42
CA HIS A 133 0.23 -3.56 -7.63
C HIS A 133 -0.07 -4.84 -8.43
N ALA A 134 0.94 -5.70 -8.57
CA ALA A 134 0.82 -7.03 -9.12
C ALA A 134 1.47 -8.05 -8.19
N VAL A 135 0.73 -9.10 -7.85
CA VAL A 135 1.22 -10.17 -6.95
C VAL A 135 2.45 -10.90 -7.49
N GLN A 136 2.65 -10.88 -8.81
CA GLN A 136 3.80 -11.45 -9.51
C GLN A 136 5.11 -10.76 -9.15
N VAL A 137 5.08 -9.52 -8.66
CA VAL A 137 6.27 -8.79 -8.19
C VAL A 137 6.97 -9.55 -7.06
N GLN A 138 6.25 -10.38 -6.28
CA GLN A 138 6.88 -11.27 -5.29
C GLN A 138 7.91 -12.21 -5.95
N GLY A 139 7.63 -12.70 -7.16
CA GLY A 139 8.53 -13.54 -7.94
C GLY A 139 9.74 -12.81 -8.52
N PHE A 140 9.86 -11.48 -8.33
CA PHE A 140 11.07 -10.73 -8.69
C PHE A 140 12.14 -10.82 -7.62
N PHE A 141 11.81 -11.27 -6.41
CA PHE A 141 12.74 -11.45 -5.31
C PHE A 141 13.10 -12.92 -5.17
N ASP A 142 14.40 -13.19 -5.01
CA ASP A 142 14.91 -14.54 -4.68
C ASP A 142 14.87 -14.81 -3.16
N ILE A 143 14.44 -13.81 -2.38
CA ILE A 143 14.25 -13.84 -0.93
C ILE A 143 12.76 -13.91 -0.58
N PRO A 144 12.37 -14.32 0.63
CA PRO A 144 10.97 -14.32 1.04
C PRO A 144 10.35 -12.92 0.95
N VAL A 145 9.14 -12.87 0.39
CA VAL A 145 8.30 -11.67 0.35
C VAL A 145 6.95 -12.00 0.97
N ASP A 146 6.58 -11.25 1.99
CA ASP A 146 5.27 -11.30 2.62
C ASP A 146 4.46 -10.11 2.11
N ASN A 147 3.47 -10.35 1.23
CA ASN A 147 2.56 -9.32 0.74
C ASN A 147 1.24 -9.32 1.55
N LEU A 148 1.07 -8.32 2.40
CA LEU A 148 -0.13 -8.07 3.19
C LEU A 148 -1.25 -7.48 2.32
N TYR A 149 -2.50 -7.71 2.71
CA TYR A 149 -3.69 -7.25 1.99
C TYR A 149 -4.56 -6.37 2.89
N THR A 150 -4.97 -5.20 2.42
CA THR A 150 -5.82 -4.26 3.18
C THR A 150 -7.31 -4.51 3.06
N VAL A 151 -7.74 -5.36 2.11
CA VAL A 151 -9.17 -5.66 1.88
C VAL A 151 -9.91 -6.05 3.18
N PRO A 152 -9.36 -6.87 4.09
CA PRO A 152 -9.95 -7.11 5.41
C PRO A 152 -10.21 -5.85 6.25
N LEU A 153 -9.31 -4.87 6.21
CA LEU A 153 -9.45 -3.60 6.94
C LEU A 153 -10.58 -2.76 6.33
N PHE A 154 -10.65 -2.70 5.00
CA PHE A 154 -11.73 -2.00 4.29
C PHE A 154 -13.09 -2.65 4.52
N ALA A 155 -13.15 -3.97 4.48
CA ALA A 155 -14.36 -4.73 4.76
C ALA A 155 -14.88 -4.43 6.17
N LYS A 156 -14.01 -4.46 7.19
CA LYS A 156 -14.36 -4.09 8.56
C LYS A 156 -14.98 -2.68 8.63
N HIS A 157 -14.31 -1.68 8.06
CA HIS A 157 -14.79 -0.30 8.05
C HIS A 157 -16.19 -0.16 7.43
N TYR A 158 -16.41 -0.76 6.27
CA TYR A 158 -17.71 -0.69 5.59
C TYR A 158 -18.80 -1.52 6.28
N CYS A 159 -18.46 -2.67 6.86
CA CYS A 159 -19.39 -3.42 7.71
C CYS A 159 -19.84 -2.60 8.92
N ASP A 160 -18.90 -1.95 9.62
CA ASP A 160 -19.20 -1.12 10.80
C ASP A 160 -20.10 0.09 10.45
N LYS A 161 -20.05 0.55 9.19
CA LYS A 161 -20.94 1.58 8.64
C LYS A 161 -22.28 1.06 8.11
N GLY A 162 -22.53 -0.25 8.13
CA GLY A 162 -23.74 -0.84 7.56
C GLY A 162 -23.76 -0.83 6.02
N LEU A 163 -22.61 -0.73 5.37
CA LEU A 163 -22.45 -0.80 3.91
C LEU A 163 -22.14 -2.23 3.49
N LEU A 164 -23.15 -3.11 3.55
CA LEU A 164 -23.07 -4.52 3.18
C LEU A 164 -24.41 -5.05 2.65
N GLY A 165 -24.39 -6.14 1.90
CA GLY A 165 -25.59 -6.78 1.36
C GLY A 165 -25.95 -6.31 -0.06
N SER A 166 -27.21 -6.57 -0.46
CA SER A 166 -27.68 -6.38 -1.85
C SER A 166 -27.90 -4.92 -2.26
N ASP A 167 -27.98 -3.98 -1.31
CA ASP A 167 -28.09 -2.54 -1.56
C ASP A 167 -26.72 -1.89 -1.85
N VAL A 168 -25.62 -2.64 -1.68
CA VAL A 168 -24.25 -2.22 -1.98
C VAL A 168 -23.76 -2.92 -3.24
N VAL A 169 -22.91 -2.27 -4.01
CA VAL A 169 -22.20 -2.86 -5.14
C VAL A 169 -20.74 -2.46 -5.10
N VAL A 170 -19.83 -3.44 -5.17
CA VAL A 170 -18.40 -3.16 -5.25
C VAL A 170 -18.01 -3.05 -6.71
N VAL A 171 -17.42 -1.93 -7.09
CA VAL A 171 -17.14 -1.59 -8.48
C VAL A 171 -15.63 -1.60 -8.72
N SER A 172 -15.20 -2.35 -9.72
CA SER A 172 -13.83 -2.28 -10.24
C SER A 172 -13.74 -1.17 -11.30
N PRO A 173 -12.96 -0.09 -11.08
CA PRO A 173 -12.81 1.00 -12.06
C PRO A 173 -12.04 0.63 -13.34
N LYS A 174 -11.58 -0.62 -13.45
CA LYS A 174 -10.83 -1.17 -14.60
C LYS A 174 -10.74 -2.69 -14.49
N ASN A 175 -10.45 -3.36 -15.60
CA ASN A 175 -10.39 -4.83 -15.66
C ASN A 175 -9.28 -5.44 -14.77
N SER A 176 -8.16 -4.76 -14.57
CA SER A 176 -7.06 -5.26 -13.72
C SER A 176 -7.42 -5.31 -12.23
N GLY A 177 -8.42 -4.54 -11.77
CA GLY A 177 -8.85 -4.49 -10.38
C GLY A 177 -9.90 -5.54 -9.97
N VAL A 178 -10.39 -6.35 -10.92
CA VAL A 178 -11.58 -7.21 -10.70
C VAL A 178 -11.41 -8.21 -9.57
N LYS A 179 -10.21 -8.78 -9.40
CA LYS A 179 -9.92 -9.70 -8.30
C LYS A 179 -10.04 -9.02 -6.93
N ARG A 180 -9.63 -7.75 -6.84
CA ARG A 180 -9.70 -6.95 -5.61
C ARG A 180 -11.14 -6.56 -5.29
N ALA A 181 -11.88 -6.11 -6.30
CA ALA A 181 -13.31 -5.83 -6.17
C ALA A 181 -14.10 -7.07 -5.72
N ARG A 182 -13.82 -8.24 -6.32
CA ARG A 182 -14.43 -9.51 -5.91
C ARG A 182 -14.11 -9.85 -4.45
N SER A 183 -12.86 -9.69 -4.04
CA SER A 183 -12.45 -9.99 -2.67
C SER A 183 -13.18 -9.12 -1.64
N LEU A 184 -13.33 -7.81 -1.89
CA LEU A 184 -14.11 -6.94 -1.01
C LEU A 184 -15.61 -7.29 -1.05
N ALA A 185 -16.16 -7.55 -2.23
CA ALA A 185 -17.57 -7.92 -2.42
C ALA A 185 -17.95 -9.19 -1.65
N GLU A 186 -17.08 -10.20 -1.62
CA GLU A 186 -17.26 -11.43 -0.85
C GLU A 186 -17.37 -11.17 0.66
N TYR A 187 -16.56 -10.25 1.21
CA TYR A 187 -16.65 -9.88 2.63
C TYR A 187 -17.88 -9.05 2.96
N LEU A 188 -18.30 -8.19 2.03
CA LEU A 188 -19.49 -7.35 2.17
C LEU A 188 -20.80 -8.05 1.80
N ASP A 189 -20.76 -9.30 1.33
CA ASP A 189 -21.93 -10.02 0.81
C ASP A 189 -22.68 -9.21 -0.26
N ALA A 190 -21.91 -8.55 -1.14
CA ALA A 190 -22.40 -7.60 -2.13
C ALA A 190 -22.13 -8.07 -3.56
N PRO A 191 -22.96 -7.68 -4.56
CA PRO A 191 -22.63 -7.86 -5.97
C PRO A 191 -21.38 -7.08 -6.40
N ILE A 192 -20.79 -7.52 -7.52
CA ILE A 192 -19.68 -6.85 -8.19
C ILE A 192 -20.17 -6.19 -9.48
N ALA A 193 -19.64 -5.01 -9.79
CA ALA A 193 -19.71 -4.40 -11.12
C ALA A 193 -18.30 -4.03 -11.63
N ILE A 194 -18.15 -3.91 -12.94
CA ILE A 194 -16.87 -3.61 -13.60
C ILE A 194 -17.12 -2.52 -14.62
N ILE A 195 -16.29 -1.48 -14.61
CA ILE A 195 -16.29 -0.49 -15.67
C ILE A 195 -15.31 -0.96 -16.73
N ASP A 196 -15.84 -1.26 -17.91
CA ASP A 196 -15.04 -1.58 -19.09
C ASP A 196 -14.92 -0.36 -19.99
N TYR A 197 -13.71 -0.10 -20.46
CA TYR A 197 -13.41 1.01 -21.35
C TYR A 197 -13.04 0.44 -22.72
N ALA A 198 -13.72 0.89 -23.77
CA ALA A 198 -13.43 0.47 -25.13
C ALA A 198 -12.08 1.03 -25.66
N GLN A 199 -11.55 2.06 -24.99
CA GLN A 199 -10.31 2.76 -25.35
C GLN A 199 -9.22 2.49 -24.30
N ASP A 200 -7.96 2.51 -24.74
CA ASP A 200 -6.80 2.41 -23.84
C ASP A 200 -6.80 3.53 -22.77
N ASP A 201 -6.07 3.30 -21.67
CA ASP A 201 -6.05 4.11 -20.45
C ASP A 201 -5.79 5.62 -20.65
N SER A 202 -5.26 6.04 -21.79
CA SER A 202 -4.97 7.43 -22.11
C SER A 202 -6.18 8.28 -22.53
N ASN A 203 -7.29 7.67 -23.01
CA ASN A 203 -8.46 8.39 -23.56
C ASN A 203 -9.81 7.86 -23.02
N ARG A 204 -9.96 7.77 -21.70
CA ARG A 204 -11.17 7.22 -21.05
C ARG A 204 -12.33 8.23 -20.95
N ASN A 205 -13.04 8.49 -22.05
CA ASN A 205 -14.21 9.38 -22.02
C ASN A 205 -15.56 8.65 -21.92
N GLU A 206 -15.65 7.39 -22.37
CA GLU A 206 -16.90 6.62 -22.40
C GLU A 206 -16.67 5.15 -21.99
N GLY A 207 -16.84 4.85 -20.70
CA GLY A 207 -16.90 3.47 -20.18
C GLY A 207 -18.34 2.99 -20.02
N TYR A 208 -18.55 1.68 -20.10
CA TYR A 208 -19.83 1.02 -19.82
C TYR A 208 -19.71 0.07 -18.62
N ILE A 209 -20.81 -0.09 -17.89
CA ILE A 209 -20.85 -0.95 -16.70
C ILE A 209 -21.25 -2.37 -17.10
N ILE A 210 -20.46 -3.35 -16.65
CA ILE A 210 -20.83 -4.76 -16.60
C ILE A 210 -21.24 -5.06 -15.15
N GLY A 211 -22.53 -5.26 -14.93
CA GLY A 211 -23.14 -5.38 -13.60
C GLY A 211 -24.28 -4.37 -13.44
N ASP A 212 -24.94 -4.39 -12.29
CA ASP A 212 -26.07 -3.51 -11.99
C ASP A 212 -25.76 -2.64 -10.76
N VAL A 213 -25.74 -1.32 -10.97
CA VAL A 213 -25.47 -0.31 -9.94
C VAL A 213 -26.69 0.58 -9.64
N GLU A 214 -27.78 0.43 -10.39
CA GLU A 214 -28.95 1.30 -10.27
C GLU A 214 -29.60 1.12 -8.89
N GLY A 215 -29.87 2.23 -8.20
CA GLY A 215 -30.48 2.21 -6.87
C GLY A 215 -29.57 1.70 -5.75
N LYS A 216 -28.28 1.42 -6.01
CA LYS A 216 -27.33 0.87 -5.03
C LYS A 216 -26.29 1.89 -4.58
N LYS A 217 -25.64 1.61 -3.45
CA LYS A 217 -24.47 2.35 -2.98
C LYS A 217 -23.21 1.73 -3.59
N ALA A 218 -22.50 2.48 -4.42
CA ALA A 218 -21.33 2.00 -5.13
C ALA A 218 -20.05 2.22 -4.31
N ILE A 219 -19.23 1.17 -4.16
CA ILE A 219 -17.90 1.24 -3.54
C ILE A 219 -16.85 0.97 -4.62
N LEU A 220 -16.19 2.03 -5.09
CA LEU A 220 -15.09 1.98 -6.04
C LEU A 220 -13.82 1.51 -5.32
N ILE A 221 -13.11 0.50 -5.84
CA ILE A 221 -11.89 -0.02 -5.21
C ILE A 221 -10.72 -0.16 -6.19
N ASP A 222 -9.55 0.35 -5.78
CA ASP A 222 -8.27 0.19 -6.51
C ASP A 222 -7.07 0.13 -5.55
N ASP A 223 -5.89 -0.34 -5.97
CA ASP A 223 -4.71 -0.41 -5.10
C ASP A 223 -4.05 0.96 -4.86
N ILE A 224 -4.05 1.82 -5.88
CA ILE A 224 -3.34 3.09 -5.85
C ILE A 224 -4.25 4.22 -6.30
N LEU A 225 -4.43 5.22 -5.45
CA LEU A 225 -5.01 6.50 -5.79
C LEU A 225 -3.89 7.52 -6.03
N ASN A 226 -3.60 7.78 -7.31
CA ASN A 226 -2.54 8.69 -7.74
C ASN A 226 -3.07 10.08 -8.10
N THR A 227 -3.56 10.26 -9.33
CA THR A 227 -4.07 11.55 -9.86
C THR A 227 -5.56 11.77 -9.59
N GLY A 228 -6.25 10.81 -8.97
CA GLY A 228 -7.71 10.83 -8.81
C GLY A 228 -8.51 10.49 -10.07
N ARG A 229 -7.92 10.60 -11.27
CA ARG A 229 -8.64 10.49 -12.57
C ARG A 229 -9.53 9.26 -12.68
N THR A 230 -8.97 8.08 -12.41
CA THR A 230 -9.69 6.80 -12.48
C THR A 230 -10.91 6.77 -11.55
N PHE A 231 -10.78 7.28 -10.33
CA PHE A 231 -11.89 7.34 -9.37
C PHE A 231 -12.94 8.37 -9.80
N SER A 232 -12.53 9.56 -10.26
CA SER A 232 -13.49 10.58 -10.67
C SER A 232 -14.25 10.22 -11.95
N GLU A 233 -13.60 9.56 -12.91
CA GLU A 233 -14.27 9.02 -14.10
C GLU A 233 -15.25 7.91 -13.71
N ALA A 234 -14.81 6.98 -12.86
CA ALA A 234 -15.67 5.91 -12.38
C ALA A 234 -16.89 6.43 -11.58
N ALA A 235 -16.68 7.45 -10.74
CA ALA A 235 -17.74 8.11 -9.98
C ALA A 235 -18.81 8.71 -10.91
N LYS A 236 -18.40 9.45 -11.94
CA LYS A 236 -19.32 10.01 -12.95
C LYS A 236 -20.12 8.93 -13.68
N ILE A 237 -19.48 7.81 -14.01
CA ILE A 237 -20.13 6.69 -14.69
C ILE A 237 -21.17 6.05 -13.78
N VAL A 238 -20.82 5.64 -12.55
CA VAL A 238 -21.80 4.99 -11.65
C VAL A 238 -22.93 5.93 -11.24
N GLU A 239 -22.66 7.23 -11.12
CA GLU A 239 -23.68 8.25 -10.89
C GLU A 239 -24.69 8.31 -12.04
N ARG A 240 -24.20 8.38 -13.28
CA ARG A 240 -25.04 8.41 -14.49
C ARG A 240 -25.91 7.15 -14.62
N GLU A 241 -25.38 5.99 -14.21
CA GLU A 241 -26.10 4.71 -14.21
C GLU A 241 -26.99 4.51 -12.96
N GLY A 242 -27.19 5.55 -12.13
CA GLY A 242 -28.20 5.55 -11.08
C GLY A 242 -27.75 5.06 -9.71
N ALA A 243 -26.45 5.03 -9.41
CA ALA A 243 -25.97 4.78 -8.05
C ALA A 243 -26.46 5.88 -7.09
N THR A 244 -26.94 5.48 -5.91
CA THR A 244 -27.52 6.40 -4.92
C THR A 244 -26.46 7.12 -4.09
N GLU A 245 -25.35 6.44 -3.81
CA GLU A 245 -24.21 6.96 -3.05
C GLU A 245 -22.92 6.37 -3.60
N ILE A 246 -21.82 7.13 -3.53
CA ILE A 246 -20.53 6.71 -4.07
C ILE A 246 -19.48 6.79 -2.98
N TYR A 247 -18.74 5.70 -2.80
CA TYR A 247 -17.61 5.56 -1.90
C TYR A 247 -16.40 5.15 -2.72
N ALA A 248 -15.21 5.57 -2.31
CA ALA A 248 -13.95 5.14 -2.90
C ALA A 248 -13.04 4.57 -1.83
N VAL A 249 -12.29 3.52 -2.18
CA VAL A 249 -11.31 2.92 -1.29
C VAL A 249 -10.04 2.55 -2.04
N SER A 250 -8.89 2.84 -1.43
CA SER A 250 -7.60 2.46 -1.98
C SER A 250 -6.54 2.14 -0.93
N SER A 251 -5.69 1.15 -1.20
CA SER A 251 -4.57 0.80 -0.32
C SER A 251 -3.63 1.99 -0.15
N HIS A 252 -3.23 2.62 -1.26
CA HIS A 252 -2.20 3.66 -1.25
C HIS A 252 -2.74 4.99 -1.81
N GLY A 253 -2.98 5.96 -0.93
CA GLY A 253 -3.31 7.34 -1.29
C GLY A 253 -2.07 8.18 -1.54
N LEU A 254 -1.65 8.33 -2.80
CA LEU A 254 -0.49 9.16 -3.16
C LEU A 254 -0.86 10.64 -3.28
N PHE A 255 -2.07 10.93 -3.78
CA PHE A 255 -2.61 12.28 -3.96
C PHE A 255 -1.58 13.25 -4.57
N VAL A 256 -1.13 12.98 -5.80
CA VAL A 256 -0.23 13.94 -6.48
C VAL A 256 -0.94 15.26 -6.75
N GLU A 257 -0.17 16.29 -7.09
CA GLU A 257 -0.69 17.63 -7.39
C GLU A 257 -1.94 17.60 -8.29
N GLY A 258 -3.00 18.31 -7.87
CA GLY A 258 -4.30 18.36 -8.54
C GLY A 258 -5.25 17.19 -8.28
N ALA A 259 -4.82 16.13 -7.60
CA ALA A 259 -5.70 14.99 -7.28
C ALA A 259 -6.87 15.39 -6.38
N ALA A 260 -6.64 16.25 -5.39
CA ALA A 260 -7.69 16.73 -4.49
C ALA A 260 -8.78 17.48 -5.23
N ASP A 261 -8.43 18.47 -6.05
CA ASP A 261 -9.41 19.27 -6.80
C ASP A 261 -10.28 18.40 -7.72
N LEU A 262 -9.67 17.40 -8.35
CA LEU A 262 -10.36 16.49 -9.26
C LEU A 262 -11.29 15.51 -8.53
N LEU A 263 -11.02 15.19 -7.26
CA LEU A 263 -11.85 14.32 -6.44
C LEU A 263 -12.95 15.11 -5.70
N ASP A 264 -12.65 16.32 -5.22
CA ASP A 264 -13.64 17.20 -4.60
C ASP A 264 -14.71 17.67 -5.60
N ALA A 265 -14.39 17.68 -6.90
CA ALA A 265 -15.36 17.95 -7.96
C ALA A 265 -16.32 16.78 -8.25
N THR A 266 -16.29 15.71 -7.45
CA THR A 266 -17.15 14.52 -7.61
C THR A 266 -18.09 14.35 -6.43
N ASN A 267 -19.14 13.55 -6.60
CA ASN A 267 -20.09 13.23 -5.54
C ASN A 267 -19.67 12.01 -4.70
N ILE A 268 -18.36 11.74 -4.58
CA ILE A 268 -17.85 10.72 -3.68
C ILE A 268 -18.08 11.18 -2.23
N LYS A 269 -18.72 10.35 -1.40
CA LYS A 269 -19.02 10.65 0.00
C LYS A 269 -17.83 10.43 0.94
N GLU A 270 -17.00 9.44 0.63
CA GLU A 270 -15.80 9.13 1.40
C GLU A 270 -14.75 8.50 0.49
N ILE A 271 -13.50 8.92 0.69
CA ILE A 271 -12.32 8.34 0.07
C ILE A 271 -11.49 7.70 1.18
N LEU A 272 -11.65 6.39 1.38
CA LEU A 272 -10.95 5.62 2.38
C LEU A 272 -9.57 5.20 1.87
N VAL A 273 -8.50 5.56 2.58
CA VAL A 273 -7.13 5.13 2.25
C VAL A 273 -6.40 4.64 3.49
N THR A 274 -5.32 3.88 3.31
CA THR A 274 -4.42 3.56 4.43
C THR A 274 -3.38 4.64 4.65
N ASP A 275 -2.78 4.68 5.83
CA ASP A 275 -1.61 5.51 6.15
C ASP A 275 -0.27 4.96 5.61
N SER A 276 -0.30 4.05 4.62
CA SER A 276 0.91 3.47 3.99
C SER A 276 1.79 4.49 3.26
N VAL A 277 1.23 5.62 2.85
CA VAL A 277 1.92 6.73 2.19
C VAL A 277 1.60 8.02 2.93
N ALA A 278 2.64 8.77 3.30
CA ALA A 278 2.48 10.17 3.69
C ALA A 278 2.58 11.05 2.44
N THR A 279 1.65 11.99 2.29
CA THR A 279 1.70 13.01 1.23
C THR A 279 1.85 14.40 1.85
N LYS A 280 2.54 15.28 1.14
CA LYS A 280 2.64 16.71 1.48
C LYS A 280 1.66 17.56 0.68
N GLU A 281 1.07 16.97 -0.35
CA GLU A 281 0.08 17.64 -1.19
C GLU A 281 -1.26 17.76 -0.46
N ARG A 282 -2.08 18.71 -0.91
CA ARG A 282 -3.47 18.80 -0.47
C ARG A 282 -4.19 17.48 -0.76
N THR A 283 -4.94 16.98 0.21
CA THR A 283 -5.82 15.82 0.07
C THR A 283 -7.28 16.27 -0.09
N PRO A 284 -8.15 15.45 -0.69
CA PRO A 284 -9.59 15.73 -0.78
C PRO A 284 -10.21 15.97 0.60
N GLU A 285 -11.29 16.75 0.68
CA GLU A 285 -11.95 17.08 1.95
C GLU A 285 -12.61 15.87 2.62
N ASN A 286 -13.07 14.92 1.80
CA ASN A 286 -13.77 13.70 2.20
C ASN A 286 -12.83 12.49 2.37
N VAL A 287 -11.51 12.71 2.51
CA VAL A 287 -10.56 11.63 2.74
C VAL A 287 -10.65 11.10 4.17
N CYS A 288 -10.66 9.78 4.32
CA CYS A 288 -10.59 9.10 5.61
C CYS A 288 -9.37 8.16 5.63
N TYR A 289 -8.58 8.23 6.69
CA TYR A 289 -7.40 7.37 6.87
C TYR A 289 -7.69 6.25 7.87
N ILE A 290 -7.38 5.02 7.49
CA ILE A 290 -7.27 3.88 8.41
C ILE A 290 -5.82 3.47 8.54
N THR A 291 -5.40 3.06 9.73
CA THR A 291 -4.01 2.65 9.92
C THR A 291 -3.78 1.20 9.50
N ALA A 292 -2.69 0.94 8.77
CA ALA A 292 -2.21 -0.42 8.50
C ALA A 292 -1.20 -0.91 9.55
N SER A 293 -0.91 -0.10 10.57
CA SER A 293 0.13 -0.35 11.56
C SER A 293 -0.08 -1.63 12.37
N GLU A 294 -1.32 -1.93 12.79
CA GLU A 294 -1.62 -3.16 13.53
C GLU A 294 -1.36 -4.41 12.69
N LEU A 295 -1.79 -4.39 11.42
CA LEU A 295 -1.59 -5.48 10.47
C LEU A 295 -0.09 -5.71 10.20
N ILE A 296 0.66 -4.63 9.97
CA ILE A 296 2.10 -4.69 9.73
C ILE A 296 2.85 -5.13 10.99
N GLY A 297 2.48 -4.61 12.17
CA GLY A 297 3.09 -4.96 13.44
C GLY A 297 2.89 -6.43 13.82
N ASP A 298 1.67 -6.98 13.66
CA ASP A 298 1.44 -8.42 13.91
C ASP A 298 2.21 -9.29 12.91
N ALA A 299 2.37 -8.84 11.66
CA ALA A 299 3.21 -9.53 10.68
C ALA A 299 4.69 -9.56 11.09
N ILE A 300 5.25 -8.42 11.54
CA ILE A 300 6.63 -8.34 12.06
C ILE A 300 6.82 -9.29 13.24
N VAL A 301 5.91 -9.28 14.21
CA VAL A 301 5.98 -10.17 15.39
C VAL A 301 5.94 -11.64 14.96
N ARG A 302 5.05 -12.01 14.03
CA ARG A 302 4.95 -13.38 13.51
C ARG A 302 6.21 -13.81 12.78
N ILE A 303 6.75 -12.97 11.90
CA ILE A 303 7.99 -13.24 11.18
C ILE A 303 9.14 -13.49 12.15
N HIS A 304 9.30 -12.60 13.14
CA HIS A 304 10.33 -12.70 14.16
C HIS A 304 10.20 -13.97 15.00
N GLU A 305 8.99 -14.29 15.43
CA GLU A 305 8.67 -15.46 16.24
C GLU A 305 8.53 -16.75 15.40
N ARG A 306 8.81 -16.70 14.08
CA ARG A 306 8.71 -17.82 13.14
C ARG A 306 7.32 -18.48 13.11
N LYS A 307 6.29 -17.67 13.26
CA LYS A 307 4.87 -18.05 13.20
C LYS A 307 4.30 -17.81 11.81
N PRO A 308 3.24 -18.54 11.41
CA PRO A 308 2.56 -18.28 10.15
C PRO A 308 1.98 -16.86 10.09
N VAL A 309 2.25 -16.17 8.97
CA VAL A 309 1.65 -14.88 8.61
C VAL A 309 0.27 -15.08 7.97
N SER A 310 -0.01 -16.26 7.42
CA SER A 310 -1.27 -16.58 6.72
C SER A 310 -2.58 -16.25 7.45
N PRO A 311 -2.68 -16.31 8.80
CA PRO A 311 -3.91 -15.92 9.48
C PRO A 311 -4.28 -14.44 9.32
N LEU A 312 -3.34 -13.58 8.93
CA LEU A 312 -3.58 -12.15 8.71
C LEU A 312 -4.36 -11.85 7.42
N PHE A 313 -4.45 -12.81 6.50
CA PHE A 313 -5.10 -12.60 5.20
C PHE A 313 -6.62 -12.85 5.23
N ALA A 314 -7.16 -13.33 6.36
CA ALA A 314 -8.57 -13.66 6.48
C ALA A 314 -9.30 -12.62 7.35
N TYR A 315 -10.35 -12.01 6.80
CA TYR A 315 -11.34 -11.32 7.63
C TYR A 315 -12.31 -12.34 8.21
N ASN A 316 -12.24 -12.53 9.53
CA ASN A 316 -13.24 -13.30 10.25
C ASN A 316 -14.35 -12.34 10.67
N LYS A 317 -15.56 -12.48 10.09
CA LYS A 317 -16.78 -11.73 10.44
C LYS A 317 -17.20 -11.87 11.93
N LYS A 318 -16.42 -12.58 12.75
CA LYS A 318 -16.60 -12.81 14.17
C LYS A 318 -15.34 -12.49 14.96
N LYS A 319 -15.29 -11.27 15.51
CA LYS A 319 -15.01 -11.01 16.92
C LYS A 319 -15.73 -9.74 17.32
#